data_AF-A0A396JFD6-F1
#
_entry.id   AF-A0A396JFD6-F1
#
_cell.length_a   1.000
_cell.length_b   1.000
_cell.length_c   1.000
_cell.angle_alpha   90.00
_cell.angle_beta   90.00
_cell.angle_gamma   90.00
#
_symmetry.space_group_name_H-M   'P 1'
#
loop_
_entity.id
_entity.type
_entity.pdbx_description
1 polymer ?
#
loop_
_entity_poly.entity_id
_entity_poly.type
_entity_poly.pdbx_seq_one_letter_code
_entity_poly.pdbx_strand_id
1 'polypeptide(L)'
;MMEVPQLHGFGPAANRLLEAYKMLLKFLGNLRNLRDSHAALAFRSSETSEGPSSVTKIISECESALTDLNRSLGILSASIAREQGNKMST
;
A
#
# COMPACT_ATOMS: atom_id res chain seq x y z
N MET A 1 -0.85 7.92 6.88
CA MET A 1 0.24 7.02 6.47
C MET A 1 -0.33 5.61 6.49
N MET A 2 -0.06 4.76 5.49
CA MET A 2 -0.53 3.37 5.56
C MET A 2 0.35 2.59 6.52
N GLU A 3 -0.28 1.87 7.43
CA GLU A 3 0.41 0.98 8.37
C GLU A 3 0.95 -0.24 7.63
N VAL A 4 2.02 -0.81 8.19
CA VAL A 4 2.60 -2.07 7.71
C VAL A 4 1.74 -3.24 8.24
N PRO A 5 1.34 -4.19 7.38
CA PRO A 5 0.58 -5.36 7.82
C PRO A 5 1.35 -6.18 8.85
N GLN A 6 0.65 -6.65 9.87
CA GLN A 6 1.19 -7.67 10.76
C GLN A 6 1.12 -9.03 10.07
N LEU A 7 2.27 -9.67 9.89
CA LEU A 7 2.41 -10.93 9.14
C LEU A 7 2.73 -12.11 10.07
N HIS A 8 2.16 -12.12 11.28
CA HIS A 8 2.36 -13.21 12.23
C HIS A 8 1.91 -14.53 11.60
N GLY A 9 2.75 -15.57 11.75
CA GLY A 9 2.45 -16.92 11.25
C GLY A 9 2.80 -17.17 9.78
N PHE A 10 3.24 -16.17 9.01
CA PHE A 10 3.60 -16.33 7.58
C PHE A 10 4.95 -17.03 7.34
N GLY A 11 5.69 -17.38 8.41
CA GLY A 11 6.94 -18.12 8.31
C GLY A 11 8.01 -17.40 7.47
N PRO A 12 8.90 -18.14 6.78
CA PRO A 12 10.01 -17.56 6.01
C PRO A 12 9.60 -16.60 4.88
N ALA A 13 8.35 -16.71 4.38
CA ALA A 13 7.82 -15.84 3.35
C ALA A 13 7.44 -14.44 3.87
N ALA A 14 7.22 -14.30 5.18
CA ALA A 14 6.80 -13.04 5.82
C ALA A 14 7.76 -11.88 5.48
N ASN A 15 9.07 -12.13 5.54
CA ASN A 15 10.06 -11.10 5.27
C ASN A 15 10.04 -10.65 3.80
N ARG A 16 9.92 -11.59 2.86
CA ARG A 16 9.84 -11.26 1.43
C ARG A 16 8.59 -10.43 1.12
N LEU A 17 7.46 -10.81 1.72
CA LEU A 17 6.20 -10.07 1.59
C LEU A 17 6.30 -8.67 2.20
N LEU A 18 6.94 -8.55 3.37
CA LEU A 18 7.17 -7.28 4.02
C LEU A 18 8.05 -6.35 3.17
N GLU A 19 9.13 -6.85 2.60
CA GLU A 19 9.99 -6.08 1.70
C GLU A 19 9.25 -5.65 0.43
N ALA A 20 8.44 -6.54 -0.17
CA ALA A 20 7.58 -6.19 -1.30
C ALA A 20 6.58 -5.07 -0.91
N TYR A 21 5.95 -5.17 0.26
CA TYR A 21 5.02 -4.14 0.74
C TYR A 21 5.71 -2.79 0.96
N LYS A 22 6.90 -2.77 1.56
CA LYS A 22 7.70 -1.54 1.72
C LYS A 22 8.06 -0.91 0.37
N MET A 23 8.41 -1.72 -0.64
CA MET A 23 8.67 -1.23 -1.99
C MET A 23 7.42 -0.56 -2.60
N LEU A 24 6.24 -1.14 -2.41
CA LEU A 24 4.98 -0.54 -2.86
C LEU A 24 4.68 0.79 -2.15
N LEU A 25 4.92 0.88 -0.84
CA LEU A 25 4.78 2.14 -0.11
C LEU A 25 5.73 3.22 -0.62
N LYS A 26 6.99 2.85 -0.89
CA LYS A 26 7.98 3.77 -1.47
C LYS A 26 7.55 4.24 -2.86
N PHE A 27 7.03 3.33 -3.68
CA PHE A 27 6.48 3.66 -5.00
C PHE A 27 5.32 4.67 -4.91
N LEU A 28 4.37 4.45 -4.00
CA LEU A 28 3.27 5.40 -3.77
C LEU A 28 3.78 6.78 -3.31
N GLY A 29 4.79 6.81 -2.44
CA GLY A 29 5.46 8.05 -2.03
C GLY A 29 6.08 8.78 -3.22
N ASN A 30 6.75 8.06 -4.12
CA ASN A 30 7.35 8.64 -5.33
C ASN A 30 6.28 9.22 -6.28
N LEU A 31 5.12 8.55 -6.43
CA LEU A 31 4.02 9.07 -7.24
C LEU A 31 3.45 10.38 -6.67
N ARG A 32 3.30 10.48 -5.36
CA ARG A 32 2.87 11.72 -4.70
C ARG A 32 3.88 12.85 -4.93
N ASN A 33 5.17 12.58 -4.76
CA ASN A 33 6.24 13.55 -5.06
C ASN A 33 6.21 14.02 -6.52
N LEU A 34 5.93 13.10 -7.46
CA LEU A 34 5.79 13.43 -8.88
C LEU A 34 4.59 14.37 -9.12
N ARG A 35 3.43 14.07 -8.54
CA ARG A 35 2.24 14.93 -8.62
C ARG A 35 2.53 16.32 -8.07
N ASP A 36 3.17 16.40 -6.91
CA ASP A 36 3.46 17.65 -6.23
C ASP A 36 4.49 18.49 -7.01
N SER A 37 5.49 17.83 -7.63
CA SER A 37 6.45 18.47 -8.55
C SER A 37 5.75 19.02 -9.79
N HIS A 38 4.81 18.26 -10.36
CA HIS A 38 4.00 18.73 -11.50
C HIS A 38 3.12 19.92 -11.10
N ALA A 39 2.50 19.90 -9.92
CA ALA A 39 1.69 21.02 -9.43
C ALA A 39 2.53 22.30 -9.23
N ALA A 40 3.75 22.17 -8.69
CA ALA A 40 4.67 23.29 -8.52
C ALA A 40 5.12 23.91 -9.86
N LEU A 41 5.30 23.08 -10.90
CA LEU A 41 5.60 23.55 -12.26
C LEU A 41 4.39 24.18 -12.95
N ALA A 42 3.21 23.56 -12.82
CA ALA A 42 1.97 24.07 -13.40
C ALA A 42 1.53 25.39 -12.77
N PHE A 43 1.80 25.62 -11.48
CA PHE A 43 1.56 26.93 -10.86
C PHE A 43 2.32 28.08 -11.54
N ARG A 44 3.44 27.78 -12.23
CA ARG A 44 4.23 28.77 -12.98
C ARG A 44 3.73 28.98 -14.41
N SER A 45 2.91 28.07 -14.94
CA SER A 45 2.45 28.06 -16.33
C SER A 45 0.92 28.13 -16.35
N SER A 46 0.37 29.27 -16.74
CA SER A 46 -1.07 29.56 -16.71
C SER A 46 -1.87 28.72 -17.71
N GLU A 47 -2.01 27.41 -17.48
CA GLU A 47 -2.93 26.52 -18.19
C GLU A 47 -3.67 25.65 -17.18
N THR A 48 -4.94 25.97 -16.95
CA THR A 48 -5.85 25.24 -16.08
C THR A 48 -6.42 24.03 -16.83
N SER A 49 -5.95 22.84 -16.48
CA SER A 49 -6.58 21.58 -16.90
C SER A 49 -7.74 21.24 -15.94
N GLU A 50 -8.95 21.05 -16.47
CA GLU A 50 -10.22 20.93 -15.72
C GLU A 50 -10.47 19.56 -15.03
N GLY A 51 -9.46 18.70 -14.86
CA GLY A 51 -9.66 17.37 -14.26
C GLY A 51 -8.50 16.85 -13.42
N PRO A 52 -8.74 15.85 -12.55
CA PRO A 52 -7.66 15.21 -11.78
C PRO A 52 -6.64 14.61 -12.75
N SER A 53 -5.37 14.97 -12.57
CA SER A 53 -4.29 14.47 -13.40
C SER A 53 -4.28 12.94 -13.42
N SER A 54 -3.82 12.33 -14.52
CA SER A 54 -3.69 10.87 -14.61
C SER A 54 -2.86 10.30 -13.45
N VAL A 55 -1.86 11.06 -12.96
CA VAL A 55 -1.08 10.73 -11.77
C VAL A 55 -1.95 10.67 -10.51
N THR A 56 -2.90 11.60 -10.34
CA THR A 56 -3.84 11.58 -9.21
C THR A 56 -4.73 10.33 -9.24
N LYS A 57 -5.21 9.91 -10.42
CA LYS A 57 -6.00 8.68 -10.56
C LYS A 57 -5.19 7.43 -10.18
N ILE A 58 -3.95 7.33 -10.68
CA ILE A 58 -3.05 6.21 -10.35
C ILE A 58 -2.74 6.16 -8.85
N ILE A 59 -2.52 7.32 -8.21
CA ILE A 59 -2.32 7.40 -6.75
C ILE A 59 -3.54 6.82 -6.02
N SER A 60 -4.76 7.25 -6.37
CA SER A 60 -5.98 6.77 -5.74
C SER A 60 -6.22 5.27 -5.95
N GLU A 61 -5.97 4.75 -7.15
CA GLU A 61 -6.05 3.31 -7.43
C GLU A 61 -5.03 2.51 -6.61
N CYS A 62 -3.79 2.99 -6.51
CA CYS A 62 -2.75 2.38 -5.69
C CYS A 62 -3.12 2.41 -4.19
N GLU A 63 -3.72 3.50 -3.73
CA GLU A 63 -4.19 3.64 -2.35
C GLU A 63 -5.30 2.64 -2.00
N SER A 64 -6.28 2.49 -2.90
CA SER A 64 -7.34 1.50 -2.76
C SER A 64 -6.77 0.08 -2.74
N ALA A 65 -5.94 -0.27 -3.73
CA ALA A 65 -5.37 -1.61 -3.85
C ALA A 65 -4.51 -2.01 -2.64
N LEU A 66 -3.72 -1.06 -2.10
CA LEU A 66 -2.93 -1.31 -0.90
C LEU A 66 -3.80 -1.47 0.35
N THR A 67 -4.93 -0.75 0.44
CA THR A 67 -5.90 -0.93 1.52
C THR A 67 -6.50 -2.34 1.49
N ASP A 68 -6.89 -2.81 0.29
CA ASP A 68 -7.44 -4.16 0.10
C ASP A 68 -6.41 -5.24 0.40
N LEU A 69 -5.16 -5.04 -0.03
CA LEU A 69 -4.05 -5.94 0.27
C LEU A 69 -3.81 -6.01 1.79
N ASN A 70 -3.71 -4.88 2.47
CA ASN A 70 -3.47 -4.82 3.92
C ASN A 70 -4.59 -5.52 4.70
N ARG A 71 -5.85 -5.29 4.32
CA ARG A 71 -7.01 -5.99 4.89
C ARG A 71 -6.91 -7.50 4.69
N SER A 72 -6.58 -7.94 3.47
CA SER A 72 -6.48 -9.36 3.13
C SER A 72 -5.35 -10.05 3.91
N LEU A 73 -4.20 -9.39 4.05
CA LEU A 73 -3.08 -9.89 4.84
C LEU A 73 -3.41 -9.98 6.33
N GLY A 74 -4.14 -9.00 6.88
CA GLY A 74 -4.64 -9.05 8.25
C GLY A 74 -5.59 -10.23 8.50
N ILE A 75 -6.54 -10.47 7.59
CA ILE A 75 -7.45 -11.63 7.66
C ILE A 75 -6.65 -12.94 7.63
N LEU A 76 -5.66 -13.05 6.74
CA LEU A 76 -4.84 -14.24 6.62
C LEU A 76 -3.98 -14.45 7.87
N SER A 77 -3.37 -13.41 8.43
CA SER A 77 -2.60 -13.49 9.68
C SER A 77 -3.46 -13.97 10.84
N ALA A 78 -4.66 -13.40 11.00
CA ALA A 78 -5.60 -13.83 12.04
C ALA A 78 -6.06 -15.28 11.84
N SER A 79 -6.26 -15.71 10.59
CA SER A 79 -6.64 -17.10 10.27
C SER A 79 -5.54 -18.08 10.63
N ILE A 80 -4.28 -17.77 10.30
CA ILE A 80 -3.12 -18.59 10.66
C ILE A 80 -2.97 -18.67 12.18
N ALA A 81 -3.10 -17.55 12.90
CA ALA A 81 -2.99 -17.52 14.35
C ALA A 81 -4.04 -18.43 15.02
N ARG A 82 -5.28 -18.41 14.52
CA ARG A 82 -6.36 -19.31 14.98
C ARG A 82 -6.06 -20.78 14.68
N GLU A 83 -5.55 -21.09 13.48
CA GLU A 83 -5.18 -22.46 13.11
C GLU A 83 -4.07 -23.01 14.01
N GLN A 84 -3.03 -22.22 14.27
CA GLN A 84 -1.95 -22.60 15.17
C GLN A 84 -2.45 -22.82 16.61
N GLY A 85 -3.32 -21.93 17.10
CA GLY A 85 -4.01 -22.08 18.38
C GLY A 85 -4.71 -23.43 18.51
N ASN A 86 -5.46 -23.83 17.48
CA ASN A 86 -6.19 -25.09 17.46
C ASN A 86 -5.28 -26.33 17.45
N LYS A 87 -4.12 -26.25 16.77
CA LYS A 87 -3.12 -27.34 16.72
C LYS A 87 -2.43 -27.56 18.07
N MET A 88 -2.27 -26.52 18.89
CA MET A 88 -1.64 -26.62 20.21
C MET A 88 -2.61 -27.12 21.30
N SER A 89 -3.91 -27.16 21.02
CA SER A 89 -4.96 -27.62 21.96
C SER A 89 -5.41 -29.08 21.73
N THR A 90 -4.86 -29.75 20.71
CA THR A 90 -5.06 -31.18 20.39
C THR A 90 -3.79 -31.96 20.65
#